data_AF-A0A0S3RIK3-F1
#
_entry.id   AF-A0A0S3RIK3-F1
#
_cell.length_a   1.000
_cell.length_b   1.000
_cell.length_c   1.000
_cell.angle_alpha   90.00
_cell.angle_beta   90.00
_cell.angle_gamma   90.00
#
_symmetry.space_group_name_H-M   'P 1'
#
loop_
_entity.id
_entity.type
_entity.pdbx_description
1 polymer ?
#
loop_
_entity_poly.entity_id
_entity_poly.type
_entity_poly.pdbx_seq_one_letter_code
_entity_poly.pdbx_strand_id
1 'polypeptide(L)'
;MQRVFVRSKTLISVTSNCIFFPPSLPFYLQNQQAFHSNSNRNTPFGSPTRVQKLIASQSDPLLAKEIFDVASRQPNFRHTYSTYLILILKLGRSKHFSLIDHLLRCIKSDSHPITPTLFTYLIRVYAEADLPDKALKTFYNILHFNCKPLPKHLNRILEILVSHRNYIRPAFILFKDAHRYGVEPNTKSYNILMRAFCLNRDISIAYSLFNKMFKRDVVPDIESYRILMQALCRKSQVNGAVDLLEDMLNKGVL
;
A
#
# COMPACT_ATOMS: atom_id res chain seq x y z
N MET A 1 -0.92 -69.78 -44.75
CA MET A 1 -2.22 -69.99 -45.42
C MET A 1 -3.33 -69.54 -44.49
N GLN A 2 -4.25 -68.70 -44.99
CA GLN A 2 -5.62 -68.45 -44.49
C GLN A 2 -5.77 -67.81 -43.08
N ARG A 3 -6.73 -66.95 -42.77
CA ARG A 3 -7.79 -66.26 -43.53
C ARG A 3 -8.27 -65.08 -42.68
N VAL A 4 -8.74 -64.06 -43.39
CA VAL A 4 -9.38 -62.83 -42.92
C VAL A 4 -10.70 -63.13 -42.20
N PHE A 5 -11.00 -62.40 -41.11
CA PHE A 5 -12.38 -62.18 -40.66
C PHE A 5 -12.58 -60.71 -40.26
N VAL A 6 -13.63 -60.12 -40.83
CA VAL A 6 -14.07 -58.73 -40.72
C VAL A 6 -15.17 -58.66 -39.64
N ARG A 7 -15.19 -57.62 -38.77
CA ARG A 7 -16.40 -56.80 -38.52
C ARG A 7 -16.25 -55.63 -37.52
N SER A 8 -16.78 -54.50 -38.00
CA SER A 8 -17.44 -53.36 -37.34
C SER A 8 -16.86 -52.71 -36.09
N LYS A 9 -16.36 -51.49 -36.31
CA LYS A 9 -16.22 -50.42 -35.30
C LYS A 9 -17.59 -49.77 -35.03
N THR A 10 -17.96 -49.63 -33.77
CA THR A 10 -18.91 -48.60 -33.31
C THR A 10 -18.33 -47.97 -32.05
N LEU A 11 -17.84 -46.73 -32.19
CA LEU A 11 -17.29 -45.91 -31.11
C LEU A 11 -18.44 -45.23 -30.36
N ILE A 12 -18.41 -45.34 -29.04
CA ILE A 12 -19.32 -44.66 -28.10
C ILE A 12 -18.87 -43.20 -27.95
N SER A 13 -19.86 -42.31 -28.00
CA SER A 13 -19.77 -40.86 -27.91
C SER A 13 -19.24 -40.35 -26.57
N VAL A 14 -18.24 -39.48 -26.61
CA VAL A 14 -17.92 -38.54 -25.52
C VAL A 14 -17.90 -37.13 -26.13
N THR A 15 -18.87 -36.30 -25.75
CA THR A 15 -18.98 -34.91 -26.20
C THR A 15 -18.05 -34.01 -25.37
N SER A 16 -16.94 -33.58 -25.97
CA SER A 16 -16.11 -32.47 -25.48
C SER A 16 -16.63 -31.15 -26.06
N ASN A 17 -17.09 -30.24 -25.20
CA ASN A 17 -17.36 -28.86 -25.56
C ASN A 17 -16.07 -28.03 -25.46
N CYS A 18 -15.34 -27.92 -26.58
CA CYS A 18 -14.36 -26.86 -26.82
C CYS A 18 -15.03 -25.77 -27.65
N ILE A 19 -15.24 -24.57 -27.09
CA ILE A 19 -15.66 -23.40 -27.87
C ILE A 19 -14.43 -22.53 -28.16
N PHE A 20 -14.11 -22.49 -29.44
CA PHE A 20 -13.10 -21.71 -30.13
C PHE A 20 -13.36 -20.18 -30.02
N PHE A 21 -12.28 -19.41 -29.90
CA PHE A 21 -12.24 -17.98 -30.23
C PHE A 21 -12.46 -17.74 -31.74
N PRO A 22 -13.14 -16.67 -32.16
CA PRO A 22 -13.01 -16.16 -33.52
C PRO A 22 -12.13 -14.88 -33.59
N PRO A 23 -11.38 -14.68 -34.68
CA PRO A 23 -10.46 -13.55 -34.89
C PRO A 23 -11.09 -12.38 -35.69
N SER A 24 -10.35 -11.26 -35.69
CA SER A 24 -10.31 -10.15 -36.68
C SER A 24 -11.41 -9.05 -36.70
N LEU A 25 -10.93 -7.81 -36.60
CA LEU A 25 -11.60 -6.54 -36.92
C LEU A 25 -11.84 -6.39 -38.45
N PRO A 26 -12.89 -5.65 -38.87
CA PRO A 26 -12.91 -5.00 -40.18
C PRO A 26 -12.81 -3.47 -40.08
N PHE A 27 -11.89 -2.92 -40.88
CA PHE A 27 -11.84 -1.54 -41.37
C PHE A 27 -13.07 -1.23 -42.23
N TYR A 28 -13.65 -0.03 -42.13
CA TYR A 28 -14.42 0.61 -43.20
C TYR A 28 -14.19 2.13 -43.20
N LEU A 29 -13.84 2.66 -44.37
CA LEU A 29 -13.78 4.09 -44.74
C LEU A 29 -14.80 4.33 -45.87
N GLN A 30 -15.22 5.60 -46.01
CA GLN A 30 -16.19 6.22 -46.95
C GLN A 30 -17.68 6.01 -46.61
N ASN A 31 -18.55 7.03 -46.52
CA ASN A 31 -18.72 8.18 -47.44
C ASN A 31 -19.39 9.44 -46.81
N GLN A 32 -19.51 10.50 -47.63
CA GLN A 32 -19.65 11.96 -47.38
C GLN A 32 -20.89 12.56 -46.66
N GLN A 33 -20.62 13.68 -45.97
CA GLN A 33 -21.37 14.94 -45.78
C GLN A 33 -22.90 14.93 -45.52
N ALA A 34 -23.27 15.25 -44.27
CA ALA A 34 -24.42 16.11 -43.97
C ALA A 34 -24.12 16.94 -42.71
N PHE A 35 -24.07 18.26 -42.86
CA PHE A 35 -24.03 19.22 -41.76
C PHE A 35 -25.37 19.20 -41.01
N HIS A 36 -25.38 18.78 -39.75
CA HIS A 36 -26.23 19.36 -38.70
C HIS A 36 -25.76 18.86 -37.31
N SER A 37 -25.22 19.82 -36.54
CA SER A 37 -25.13 19.87 -35.07
C SER A 37 -25.41 18.59 -34.27
N ASN A 38 -24.36 17.84 -33.94
CA ASN A 38 -24.37 17.03 -32.72
C ASN A 38 -22.92 16.80 -32.22
N SER A 39 -22.49 17.66 -31.29
CA SER A 39 -21.22 17.48 -30.57
C SER A 39 -21.35 16.33 -29.58
N ASN A 40 -21.32 15.09 -30.07
CA ASN A 40 -21.17 13.93 -29.20
C ASN A 40 -20.51 12.75 -29.91
N ARG A 41 -19.29 12.47 -29.43
CA ARG A 41 -18.67 11.14 -29.26
C ARG A 41 -18.20 10.43 -30.52
N ASN A 42 -16.88 10.27 -30.58
CA ASN A 42 -16.24 9.00 -30.94
C ASN A 42 -14.88 8.91 -30.26
N THR A 43 -14.87 8.79 -28.92
CA THR A 43 -13.78 8.08 -28.24
C THR A 43 -14.21 6.62 -28.14
N PRO A 44 -13.37 5.63 -28.50
CA PRO A 44 -13.74 4.19 -28.50
C PRO A 44 -14.28 3.69 -27.14
N PHE A 45 -13.94 4.37 -26.05
CA PHE A 45 -14.32 4.00 -24.68
C PHE A 45 -15.53 4.75 -24.12
N GLY A 46 -16.03 5.79 -24.80
CA GLY A 46 -17.11 6.65 -24.32
C GLY A 46 -16.70 7.55 -23.15
N SER A 47 -17.67 7.92 -22.29
CA SER A 47 -17.47 8.82 -21.14
C SER A 47 -16.50 8.23 -20.08
N PRO A 48 -15.75 9.04 -19.32
CA PRO A 48 -14.87 8.58 -18.24
C PRO A 48 -15.54 7.63 -17.23
N THR A 49 -16.84 7.80 -16.98
CA THR A 49 -17.65 6.92 -16.12
C THR A 49 -17.75 5.49 -16.66
N ARG A 50 -17.77 5.31 -17.98
CA ARG A 50 -17.80 3.98 -18.62
C ARG A 50 -16.46 3.27 -18.42
N VAL A 51 -15.35 3.98 -18.61
CA VAL A 51 -13.99 3.44 -18.34
C VAL A 51 -13.84 3.06 -16.88
N GLN A 52 -14.28 3.91 -15.95
CA GLN A 52 -14.26 3.59 -14.52
C GLN A 52 -15.03 2.29 -14.21
N LYS A 53 -16.22 2.10 -14.77
CA LYS A 53 -17.03 0.88 -14.59
C LYS A 53 -16.33 -0.35 -15.17
N LEU A 54 -15.76 -0.25 -16.38
CA LEU A 54 -15.01 -1.35 -17.01
C LEU A 54 -13.82 -1.80 -16.16
N ILE A 55 -13.02 -0.85 -15.67
CA ILE A 55 -11.88 -1.12 -14.78
C ILE A 55 -12.37 -1.73 -13.46
N ALA A 56 -13.47 -1.22 -12.90
CA ALA A 56 -14.03 -1.74 -11.66
C ALA A 56 -14.49 -3.20 -11.80
N SER A 57 -15.19 -3.53 -12.89
CA SER A 57 -15.72 -4.86 -13.18
C SER A 57 -14.66 -5.89 -13.59
N GLN A 58 -13.51 -5.46 -14.11
CA GLN A 58 -12.45 -6.38 -14.53
C GLN A 58 -11.79 -7.06 -13.32
N SER A 59 -11.72 -8.39 -13.33
CA SER A 59 -11.11 -9.20 -12.27
C SER A 59 -9.59 -9.18 -12.34
N ASP A 60 -9.02 -9.26 -13.54
CA ASP A 60 -7.57 -9.22 -13.75
C ASP A 60 -7.02 -7.78 -13.61
N PRO A 61 -6.13 -7.52 -12.64
CA PRO A 61 -5.53 -6.20 -12.43
C PRO A 61 -4.69 -5.71 -13.62
N LEU A 62 -4.08 -6.60 -14.40
CA LEU A 62 -3.27 -6.24 -15.56
C LEU A 62 -4.14 -5.85 -16.76
N LEU A 63 -5.22 -6.58 -17.02
CA LEU A 63 -6.23 -6.17 -18.02
C LEU A 63 -6.90 -4.85 -17.63
N ALA A 64 -7.18 -4.65 -16.33
CA ALA A 64 -7.69 -3.38 -15.84
C ALA A 64 -6.70 -2.22 -16.11
N LYS A 65 -5.39 -2.47 -15.97
CA LYS A 65 -4.33 -1.51 -16.33
C LYS A 65 -4.25 -1.27 -17.83
N GLU A 66 -4.42 -2.31 -18.64
CA GLU A 66 -4.41 -2.18 -20.09
C GLU A 66 -5.60 -1.33 -20.59
N ILE A 67 -6.81 -1.55 -20.07
CA ILE A 67 -7.98 -0.70 -20.34
C ILE A 67 -7.69 0.75 -19.97
N PHE A 68 -7.06 0.99 -18.81
CA PHE A 68 -6.65 2.31 -18.39
C PHE A 68 -5.70 2.96 -19.42
N ASP A 69 -4.67 2.22 -19.88
CA ASP A 69 -3.67 2.73 -20.81
C ASP A 69 -4.23 3.02 -22.20
N VAL A 70 -5.10 2.14 -22.72
CA VAL A 70 -5.74 2.37 -24.02
C VAL A 70 -6.65 3.61 -23.96
N ALA A 71 -7.37 3.82 -22.84
CA ALA A 71 -8.16 5.04 -22.65
C ALA A 71 -7.27 6.30 -22.54
N SER A 72 -6.10 6.21 -21.90
CA SER A 72 -5.15 7.33 -21.80
C SER A 72 -4.55 7.77 -23.14
N ARG A 73 -4.49 6.88 -24.13
CA ARG A 73 -4.01 7.22 -25.49
C ARG A 73 -5.01 8.06 -26.30
N GLN A 74 -6.26 8.14 -25.85
CA GLN A 74 -7.29 8.87 -26.57
C GLN A 74 -7.08 10.38 -26.42
N PRO A 75 -7.17 11.16 -27.51
CA PRO A 75 -7.03 12.60 -27.46
C PRO A 75 -8.12 13.19 -26.56
N ASN A 76 -7.74 14.14 -25.70
CA ASN A 76 -8.61 14.84 -24.75
C ASN A 76 -9.30 13.96 -23.69
N PHE A 77 -8.92 12.68 -23.58
CA PHE A 77 -9.44 11.84 -22.50
C PHE A 77 -8.63 12.07 -21.22
N ARG A 78 -9.35 12.30 -20.11
CA ARG A 78 -8.75 12.38 -18.77
C ARG A 78 -9.44 11.39 -17.84
N HIS A 79 -8.64 10.64 -17.11
CA HIS A 79 -9.15 9.75 -16.09
C HIS A 79 -9.69 10.56 -14.92
N THR A 80 -10.64 9.98 -14.18
CA THR A 80 -11.09 10.55 -12.92
C THR A 80 -10.20 10.05 -11.78
N TYR A 81 -10.13 10.79 -10.68
CA TYR A 81 -9.48 10.32 -9.45
C TYR A 81 -10.01 8.94 -9.00
N SER A 82 -11.31 8.70 -9.15
CA SER A 82 -11.93 7.41 -8.85
C SER A 82 -11.37 6.26 -9.68
N THR A 83 -11.09 6.49 -10.98
CA THR A 83 -10.46 5.50 -11.86
C THR A 83 -9.07 5.14 -11.36
N TYR A 84 -8.26 6.14 -11.04
CA TYR A 84 -6.92 5.94 -10.48
C TYR A 84 -6.96 5.17 -9.15
N LEU A 85 -7.87 5.56 -8.25
CA LEU A 85 -8.03 4.92 -6.95
C LEU A 85 -8.38 3.45 -7.11
N ILE A 86 -9.41 3.12 -7.91
CA ILE A 86 -9.84 1.72 -8.15
C ILE A 86 -8.66 0.89 -8.67
N LEU A 87 -7.91 1.42 -9.63
CA LEU A 87 -6.79 0.71 -10.23
C LEU A 87 -5.63 0.51 -9.24
N ILE A 88 -5.25 1.54 -8.46
CA ILE A 88 -4.23 1.41 -7.42
C ILE A 88 -4.66 0.39 -6.36
N LEU A 89 -5.93 0.39 -5.95
CA LEU A 89 -6.46 -0.58 -5.00
C LEU A 89 -6.48 -2.02 -5.56
N LYS A 90 -6.61 -2.21 -6.87
CA LYS A 90 -6.52 -3.55 -7.52
C LYS A 90 -5.07 -4.01 -7.64
N LEU A 91 -4.17 -3.12 -8.08
CA LEU A 91 -2.74 -3.41 -8.21
C LEU A 91 -2.08 -3.66 -6.86
N GLY A 92 -2.47 -2.92 -5.82
CA GLY A 92 -2.00 -3.11 -4.46
C GLY A 92 -2.34 -4.50 -3.93
N ARG A 93 -3.61 -4.91 -4.03
CA ARG A 93 -4.06 -6.25 -3.59
C ARG A 93 -3.35 -7.39 -4.33
N SER A 94 -3.06 -7.19 -5.62
CA SER A 94 -2.35 -8.17 -6.45
C SER A 94 -0.82 -8.02 -6.41
N LYS A 95 -0.29 -7.15 -5.54
CA LYS A 95 1.15 -6.92 -5.32
C LYS A 95 1.93 -6.42 -6.56
N HIS A 96 1.25 -5.84 -7.55
CA HIS A 96 1.85 -5.21 -8.73
C HIS A 96 2.35 -3.78 -8.41
N PHE A 97 3.25 -3.68 -7.45
CA PHE A 97 3.65 -2.41 -6.84
C PHE A 97 4.46 -1.48 -7.75
N SER A 98 5.19 -2.02 -8.72
CA SER A 98 5.96 -1.21 -9.69
C SER A 98 5.05 -0.30 -10.51
N LEU A 99 3.84 -0.76 -10.82
CA LEU A 99 2.85 -0.01 -11.59
C LEU A 99 2.20 1.13 -10.78
N ILE A 100 2.12 0.99 -9.45
CA ILE A 100 1.51 2.00 -8.57
C ILE A 100 2.31 3.31 -8.60
N ASP A 101 3.64 3.23 -8.59
CA ASP A 101 4.50 4.42 -8.63
C ASP A 101 4.25 5.27 -9.89
N HIS A 102 4.02 4.62 -11.04
CA HIS A 102 3.67 5.33 -12.27
C HIS A 102 2.30 6.01 -12.14
N LEU A 103 1.29 5.32 -11.61
CA LEU A 103 -0.05 5.89 -11.43
C LEU A 103 -0.06 7.07 -10.45
N LEU A 104 0.72 7.03 -9.36
CA LEU A 104 0.87 8.16 -8.45
C LEU A 104 1.41 9.40 -9.17
N ARG A 105 2.43 9.24 -10.04
CA ARG A 105 2.95 10.34 -10.87
C ARG A 105 1.89 10.90 -11.82
N CYS A 106 1.10 10.03 -12.47
CA CYS A 106 0.00 10.46 -13.34
C CYS A 106 -1.09 11.24 -12.57
N ILE A 107 -1.46 10.80 -11.35
CA ILE A 107 -2.43 11.55 -10.53
C ILE A 107 -1.90 12.97 -10.24
N LYS A 108 -0.59 13.11 -9.98
CA LYS A 108 0.04 14.41 -9.75
C LYS A 108 -0.01 15.30 -10.99
N SER A 109 0.36 14.77 -12.17
CA SER A 109 0.34 15.54 -13.42
C SER A 109 -1.06 16.00 -13.78
N ASP A 110 -2.06 15.17 -13.53
CA ASP A 110 -3.46 15.47 -13.81
C ASP A 110 -4.08 16.42 -12.76
N SER A 111 -3.30 16.83 -11.76
CA SER A 111 -3.68 17.78 -10.71
C SER A 111 -4.91 17.38 -9.90
N HIS A 112 -5.10 16.07 -9.69
CA HIS A 112 -6.20 15.58 -8.86
C HIS A 112 -5.84 15.67 -7.37
N PRO A 113 -6.79 16.11 -6.51
CA PRO A 113 -6.58 16.12 -5.06
C PRO A 113 -6.50 14.68 -4.54
N ILE A 114 -5.42 14.35 -3.83
CA ILE A 114 -5.24 13.02 -3.23
C ILE A 114 -5.71 13.02 -1.79
N THR A 115 -6.48 11.99 -1.45
CA THR A 115 -6.96 11.77 -0.09
C THR A 115 -5.90 11.03 0.76
N PRO A 116 -5.75 11.36 2.06
CA PRO A 116 -4.88 10.61 2.97
C PRO A 116 -5.26 9.13 3.12
N THR A 117 -6.51 8.76 2.82
CA THR A 117 -7.00 7.37 2.88
C THR A 117 -6.29 6.47 1.87
N LEU A 118 -5.91 6.98 0.69
CA LEU A 118 -5.09 6.25 -0.27
C LEU A 118 -3.74 5.85 0.35
N PHE A 119 -3.06 6.77 1.04
CA PHE A 119 -1.79 6.47 1.68
C PHE A 119 -1.94 5.54 2.89
N THR A 120 -3.03 5.66 3.66
CA THR A 120 -3.36 4.65 4.69
C THR A 120 -3.44 3.25 4.08
N TYR A 121 -4.11 3.11 2.92
CA TYR A 121 -4.20 1.84 2.21
C TYR A 121 -2.85 1.34 1.72
N LEU A 122 -2.04 2.21 1.07
CA LEU A 122 -0.74 1.82 0.54
C LEU A 122 0.21 1.34 1.65
N ILE A 123 0.26 2.07 2.77
CA ILE A 123 1.05 1.67 3.95
C ILE A 123 0.61 0.28 4.44
N ARG A 124 -0.71 0.02 4.51
CA ARG A 124 -1.23 -1.29 4.91
C ARG A 124 -0.77 -2.40 3.98
N VAL A 125 -0.92 -2.22 2.67
CA VAL A 125 -0.55 -3.24 1.69
C VAL A 125 0.96 -3.48 1.65
N TYR A 126 1.78 -2.43 1.79
CA TYR A 126 3.23 -2.60 1.90
C TYR A 126 3.64 -3.28 3.20
N ALA A 127 2.89 -3.08 4.30
CA ALA A 127 3.08 -3.84 5.53
C ALA A 127 2.78 -5.34 5.35
N GLU A 128 1.65 -5.67 4.69
CA GLU A 128 1.24 -7.04 4.41
C GLU A 128 2.20 -7.76 3.43
N ALA A 129 2.88 -6.99 2.58
CA ALA A 129 3.88 -7.50 1.64
C ALA A 129 5.31 -7.50 2.19
N ASP A 130 5.51 -7.03 3.43
CA ASP A 130 6.81 -6.90 4.09
C ASP A 130 7.86 -6.10 3.29
N LEU A 131 7.43 -4.93 2.77
CA LEU A 131 8.26 -4.06 1.92
C LEU A 131 8.64 -2.75 2.65
N PRO A 132 9.69 -2.74 3.49
CA PRO A 132 10.08 -1.58 4.31
C PRO A 132 10.44 -0.35 3.48
N ASP A 133 11.15 -0.50 2.36
CA ASP A 133 11.51 0.63 1.48
C ASP A 133 10.27 1.36 0.94
N LYS A 134 9.26 0.60 0.51
CA LYS A 134 8.04 1.17 -0.06
C LYS A 134 7.19 1.82 1.02
N ALA A 135 7.13 1.23 2.22
CA ALA A 135 6.49 1.84 3.37
C ALA A 135 7.14 3.19 3.71
N LEU A 136 8.47 3.25 3.80
CA LEU A 136 9.22 4.48 4.05
C LEU A 136 9.01 5.52 2.94
N LYS A 137 9.13 5.13 1.67
CA LYS A 137 8.87 6.00 0.52
C LYS A 137 7.46 6.59 0.56
N THR A 138 6.48 5.81 1.04
CA THR A 138 5.09 6.27 1.17
C THR A 138 4.96 7.44 2.15
N PHE A 139 5.77 7.48 3.23
CA PHE A 139 5.79 8.64 4.13
C PHE A 139 6.14 9.94 3.38
N TYR A 140 7.20 9.91 2.59
CA TYR A 140 7.64 11.07 1.81
C TYR A 140 6.71 11.38 0.64
N ASN A 141 6.06 10.38 0.06
CA ASN A 141 5.02 10.60 -0.93
C ASN A 141 3.88 11.43 -0.34
N ILE A 142 3.41 11.16 0.89
CA ILE A 142 2.37 11.97 1.55
C ILE A 142 2.74 13.46 1.51
N LEU A 143 3.97 13.80 1.85
CA LEU A 143 4.49 15.17 1.82
C LEU A 143 4.56 15.75 0.40
N HIS A 144 5.07 14.96 -0.56
CA HIS A 144 5.17 15.35 -1.97
C HIS A 144 3.79 15.66 -2.61
N PHE A 145 2.74 15.01 -2.12
CA PHE A 145 1.36 15.27 -2.51
C PHE A 145 0.69 16.39 -1.72
N ASN A 146 1.44 17.16 -0.93
CA ASN A 146 0.96 18.23 -0.07
C ASN A 146 -0.08 17.75 0.97
N CYS A 147 -0.04 16.47 1.33
CA CYS A 147 -0.84 15.91 2.41
C CYS A 147 -0.04 15.96 3.72
N LYS A 148 -0.72 16.20 4.83
CA LYS A 148 -0.10 16.10 6.16
C LYS A 148 -0.09 14.61 6.59
N PRO A 149 1.07 14.02 6.94
CA PRO A 149 1.08 12.68 7.50
C PRO A 149 0.41 12.68 8.88
N LEU A 150 -0.05 11.52 9.32
CA LEU A 150 -0.77 11.34 10.56
C LEU A 150 0.05 10.46 11.50
N PRO A 151 -0.10 10.57 12.84
CA PRO A 151 0.61 9.72 13.78
C PRO A 151 0.42 8.22 13.49
N LYS A 152 -0.77 7.81 13.01
CA LYS A 152 -1.03 6.43 12.59
C LYS A 152 -0.18 5.97 11.40
N HIS A 153 0.12 6.88 10.46
CA HIS A 153 1.01 6.57 9.32
C HIS A 153 2.43 6.35 9.82
N LEU A 154 2.93 7.27 10.67
CA LEU A 154 4.25 7.16 11.29
C LEU A 154 4.38 5.84 12.06
N ASN A 155 3.45 5.55 12.97
CA ASN A 155 3.49 4.34 13.80
C ASN A 155 3.49 3.07 12.96
N ARG A 156 2.63 2.98 11.93
CA ARG A 156 2.58 1.80 11.09
C ARG A 156 3.87 1.61 10.27
N ILE A 157 4.46 2.70 9.78
CA ILE A 157 5.73 2.64 9.04
C ILE A 157 6.86 2.24 10.00
N LEU A 158 6.93 2.83 11.19
CA LEU A 158 7.93 2.46 12.20
C LEU A 158 7.83 0.98 12.56
N GLU A 159 6.63 0.42 12.77
CA GLU A 159 6.42 -1.01 13.02
C GLU A 159 7.04 -1.89 11.92
N ILE A 160 6.84 -1.53 10.65
CA ILE A 160 7.43 -2.25 9.51
C ILE A 160 8.94 -2.08 9.48
N LEU A 161 9.46 -0.88 9.74
CA LEU A 161 10.91 -0.66 9.65
C LEU A 161 11.67 -1.38 10.75
N VAL A 162 11.16 -1.38 11.99
CA VAL A 162 11.88 -2.00 13.11
C VAL A 162 11.87 -3.53 13.08
N SER A 163 11.01 -4.17 12.30
CA SER A 163 11.06 -5.63 12.09
C SER A 163 12.26 -6.07 11.25
N HIS A 164 12.94 -5.14 10.57
CA HIS A 164 14.11 -5.41 9.75
C HIS A 164 15.37 -4.77 10.35
N ARG A 165 16.41 -5.56 10.63
CA ARG A 165 17.65 -5.06 11.27
C ARG A 165 18.28 -3.87 10.54
N ASN A 166 18.28 -3.90 9.20
CA ASN A 166 18.89 -2.84 8.38
C ASN A 166 18.10 -1.52 8.41
N TYR A 167 16.87 -1.53 8.91
CA TYR A 167 15.96 -0.38 8.92
C TYR A 167 15.76 0.25 10.29
N ILE A 168 16.38 -0.27 11.36
CA ILE A 168 16.30 0.34 12.70
C ILE A 168 16.84 1.77 12.68
N ARG A 169 17.97 2.00 11.99
CA ARG A 169 18.56 3.34 11.86
C ARG A 169 17.68 4.28 11.02
N PRO A 170 17.20 3.88 9.82
CA PRO A 170 16.15 4.62 9.10
C PRO A 170 14.90 4.93 9.93
N ALA A 171 14.40 3.98 10.72
CA ALA A 171 13.25 4.18 11.60
C ALA A 171 13.52 5.26 12.65
N PHE A 172 14.71 5.22 13.27
CA PHE A 172 15.12 6.23 14.25
C PHE A 172 15.28 7.62 13.64
N ILE A 173 15.83 7.71 12.42
CA ILE A 173 15.93 8.99 11.68
C ILE A 173 14.53 9.53 11.38
N LEU A 174 13.64 8.71 10.82
CA LEU A 174 12.26 9.10 10.50
C LEU A 174 11.53 9.60 11.76
N PHE A 175 11.64 8.89 12.88
CA PHE A 175 11.05 9.30 14.15
C PHE A 175 11.60 10.63 14.65
N LYS A 176 12.93 10.81 14.60
CA LYS A 176 13.57 12.04 15.06
C LYS A 176 13.13 13.23 14.22
N ASP A 177 13.03 13.08 12.90
CA ASP A 177 12.68 14.15 11.98
C ASP A 177 11.16 14.34 11.81
N ALA A 178 10.32 13.48 12.36
CA ALA A 178 8.86 13.50 12.17
C ALA A 178 8.21 14.87 12.47
N HIS A 179 8.64 15.55 13.53
CA HIS A 179 8.16 16.89 13.91
C HIS A 179 8.41 17.93 12.81
N ARG A 180 9.53 17.82 12.08
CA ARG A 180 9.87 18.71 10.94
C ARG A 180 8.90 18.54 9.77
N TYR A 181 8.26 17.38 9.70
CA TYR A 181 7.24 17.05 8.71
C TYR A 181 5.80 17.28 9.24
N GLY A 182 5.66 17.94 10.39
CA GLY A 182 4.38 18.28 10.98
C GLY A 182 3.66 17.11 11.66
N VAL A 183 4.38 16.04 12.03
CA VAL A 183 3.82 14.89 12.75
C VAL A 183 4.56 14.69 14.06
N GLU A 184 3.86 14.84 15.16
CA GLU A 184 4.42 14.57 16.48
C GLU A 184 4.38 13.06 16.79
N PRO A 185 5.52 12.45 17.14
CA PRO A 185 5.53 11.10 17.69
C PRO A 185 4.74 11.03 18.99
N ASN A 186 3.95 9.97 19.16
CA ASN A 186 3.15 9.73 20.37
C ASN A 186 3.71 8.56 21.18
N THR A 187 3.10 8.25 22.33
CA THR A 187 3.49 7.14 23.22
C THR A 187 3.73 5.84 22.45
N LYS A 188 2.84 5.50 21.50
CA LYS A 188 3.02 4.33 20.64
C LYS A 188 4.29 4.42 19.76
N SER A 189 4.58 5.57 19.16
CA SER A 189 5.82 5.78 18.37
C SER A 189 7.08 5.50 19.21
N TYR A 190 7.12 6.02 20.45
CA TYR A 190 8.22 5.79 21.38
C TYR A 190 8.33 4.31 21.76
N ASN A 191 7.21 3.67 22.12
CA ASN A 191 7.17 2.26 22.50
C ASN A 191 7.68 1.34 21.38
N ILE A 192 7.35 1.63 20.12
CA ILE A 192 7.85 0.88 18.96
C ILE A 192 9.39 0.90 18.91
N LEU A 193 9.99 2.09 19.00
CA LEU A 193 11.45 2.22 18.94
C LEU A 193 12.16 1.71 20.20
N MET A 194 11.62 1.99 21.39
CA MET A 194 12.17 1.48 22.64
C MET A 194 12.27 -0.04 22.60
N ARG A 195 11.19 -0.72 22.21
CA ARG A 195 11.17 -2.17 22.05
C ARG A 195 12.21 -2.63 21.04
N ALA A 196 12.32 -1.96 19.89
CA ALA A 196 13.30 -2.29 18.87
C ALA A 196 14.74 -2.21 19.40
N PHE A 197 15.11 -1.13 20.10
CA PHE A 197 16.45 -0.98 20.68
C PHE A 197 16.71 -2.00 21.80
N CYS A 198 15.72 -2.28 22.66
CA CYS A 198 15.83 -3.33 23.68
C CYS A 198 16.11 -4.71 23.05
N LEU A 199 15.43 -5.07 21.96
CA LEU A 199 15.64 -6.34 21.24
C LEU A 199 17.03 -6.41 20.57
N ASN A 200 17.59 -5.26 20.19
CA ASN A 200 18.93 -5.16 19.62
C ASN A 200 20.03 -4.92 20.68
N ARG A 201 19.71 -5.14 21.97
CA ARG A 201 20.62 -5.02 23.13
C ARG A 201 21.07 -3.59 23.49
N ASP A 202 20.54 -2.58 22.81
CA ASP A 202 20.84 -1.15 23.02
C ASP A 202 19.90 -0.49 24.04
N ILE A 203 19.84 -1.06 25.24
CA ILE A 203 18.93 -0.59 26.30
C ILE A 203 19.16 0.88 26.70
N SER A 204 20.40 1.38 26.57
CA SER A 204 20.75 2.78 26.86
C SER A 204 19.99 3.76 25.96
N ILE A 205 19.82 3.41 24.67
CA ILE A 205 19.04 4.21 23.72
C ILE A 205 17.56 4.15 24.08
N ALA A 206 17.05 2.97 24.47
CA ALA A 206 15.67 2.83 24.91
C ALA A 206 15.37 3.68 26.16
N TYR A 207 16.28 3.70 27.15
CA TYR A 207 16.18 4.61 28.30
C TYR A 207 16.22 6.08 27.90
N SER A 208 17.11 6.46 26.97
CA SER A 208 17.16 7.83 26.46
C SER A 208 15.86 8.24 25.80
N LEU A 209 15.22 7.33 25.05
CA LEU A 209 13.91 7.56 24.45
C LEU A 209 12.82 7.72 25.51
N PHE A 210 12.77 6.84 26.52
CA PHE A 210 11.82 6.93 27.64
C PHE A 210 11.94 8.26 28.38
N ASN A 211 13.15 8.67 28.75
CA ASN A 211 13.39 9.96 29.42
C ASN A 211 13.03 11.16 28.53
N LYS A 212 13.15 11.02 27.20
CA LYS A 212 12.73 12.05 26.24
C LYS A 212 11.22 12.18 26.13
N MET A 213 10.42 11.20 26.54
CA MET A 213 8.96 11.30 26.53
C MET A 213 8.50 12.43 27.45
N PHE A 214 9.01 12.47 28.69
CA PHE A 214 8.73 13.55 29.63
C PHE A 214 9.16 14.93 29.11
N LYS A 215 10.34 15.03 28.47
CA LYS A 215 10.84 16.30 27.88
C LYS A 215 10.02 16.80 26.69
N ARG A 216 9.14 15.96 26.14
CA ARG A 216 8.29 16.24 24.97
C ARG A 216 6.82 16.24 25.35
N ASP A 217 6.51 16.25 26.65
CA ASP A 217 5.15 16.17 27.19
C ASP A 217 4.36 14.96 26.67
N VAL A 218 5.06 13.87 26.34
CA VAL A 218 4.47 12.59 25.98
C VAL A 218 4.44 11.73 27.24
N VAL A 219 3.26 11.33 27.67
CA VAL A 219 3.09 10.51 28.89
C VAL A 219 3.43 9.05 28.57
N PRO A 220 4.40 8.43 29.26
CA PRO A 220 4.64 7.00 29.18
C PRO A 220 3.44 6.21 29.73
N ASP A 221 3.10 5.11 29.07
CA ASP A 221 2.02 4.21 29.50
C ASP A 221 2.60 2.95 30.16
N ILE A 222 1.71 2.08 30.64
CA ILE A 222 2.04 0.76 31.20
C ILE A 222 3.00 0.00 30.27
N GLU A 223 2.76 0.10 28.96
CA GLU A 223 3.56 -0.56 27.94
C GLU A 223 4.98 0.02 27.86
N SER A 224 5.16 1.34 27.97
CA SER A 224 6.47 2.01 28.05
C SER A 224 7.32 1.46 29.20
N TYR A 225 6.75 1.37 30.40
CA TYR A 225 7.42 0.82 31.58
C TYR A 225 7.74 -0.67 31.40
N ARG A 226 6.75 -1.46 30.97
CA ARG A 226 6.89 -2.90 30.74
C ARG A 226 8.03 -3.23 29.77
N ILE A 227 8.21 -2.44 28.70
CA ILE A 227 9.30 -2.63 27.73
C ILE A 227 10.66 -2.55 28.43
N LEU A 228 10.92 -1.51 29.22
CA LEU A 228 12.21 -1.32 29.88
C LEU A 228 12.44 -2.32 31.00
N MET A 229 11.42 -2.57 31.84
CA MET A 229 11.50 -3.58 32.90
C MET A 229 11.84 -4.96 32.33
N GLN A 230 11.15 -5.39 31.26
CA GLN A 230 11.44 -6.66 30.61
C GLN A 230 12.87 -6.70 30.03
N ALA A 231 13.34 -5.59 29.47
CA ALA A 231 14.70 -5.50 28.94
C ALA A 231 15.77 -5.57 30.03
N LEU A 232 15.54 -4.94 31.19
CA LEU A 232 16.44 -5.00 32.34
C LEU A 232 16.48 -6.40 32.97
N CYS A 233 15.32 -7.04 33.17
CA CYS A 233 15.26 -8.40 33.70
C CYS A 233 16.05 -9.38 32.80
N ARG A 234 15.95 -9.22 31.48
CA ARG A 234 16.73 -10.01 30.49
C ARG A 234 18.24 -9.76 30.57
N LYS A 235 18.68 -8.63 31.14
CA LYS A 235 20.09 -8.29 31.40
C LYS A 235 20.50 -8.59 32.85
N SER A 236 19.66 -9.26 33.64
CA SER A 236 19.87 -9.51 35.07
C SER A 236 20.04 -8.25 35.92
N GLN A 237 19.51 -7.12 35.46
CA GLN A 237 19.54 -5.83 36.17
C GLN A 237 18.22 -5.63 36.94
N VAL A 238 17.91 -6.57 37.84
CA VAL A 238 16.60 -6.65 38.51
C VAL A 238 16.29 -5.41 39.35
N ASN A 239 17.27 -4.87 40.07
CA ASN A 239 17.07 -3.68 40.91
C ASN A 239 16.54 -2.50 40.09
N GLY A 240 17.10 -2.22 38.92
CA GLY A 240 16.60 -1.16 38.05
C GLY A 240 15.18 -1.41 37.53
N ALA A 241 14.74 -2.67 37.46
CA ALA A 241 13.38 -3.03 37.05
C ALA A 241 12.40 -2.80 38.20
N VAL A 242 12.83 -3.04 39.44
CA VAL A 242 12.09 -2.68 40.66
C VAL A 242 11.99 -1.16 40.78
N ASP A 243 13.07 -0.42 40.56
CA ASP A 243 13.05 1.05 40.58
C ASP A 243 12.05 1.63 39.56
N LEU A 244 11.97 1.05 38.35
CA LEU A 244 10.98 1.44 37.35
C LEU A 244 9.55 1.08 37.76
N LEU A 245 9.34 -0.03 38.45
CA LEU A 245 8.03 -0.41 38.97
C LEU A 245 7.58 0.57 40.06
N GLU A 246 8.48 0.93 40.98
CA GLU A 246 8.19 1.92 42.02
C GLU A 246 7.88 3.30 41.40
N ASP A 247 8.64 3.74 40.39
CA ASP A 247 8.34 4.98 39.65
C ASP A 247 6.96 4.93 38.97
N MET A 248 6.61 3.81 38.35
CA MET A 248 5.30 3.57 37.73
C MET A 248 4.15 3.69 38.75
N LEU A 249 4.31 3.04 39.92
CA LEU A 249 3.33 3.09 41.02
C LEU A 249 3.18 4.50 41.60
N ASN A 250 4.30 5.19 41.84
CA ASN A 250 4.32 6.56 42.39
C ASN A 250 3.64 7.57 41.46
N LYS A 251 3.68 7.33 40.14
CA LYS A 251 3.02 8.17 39.13
C LYS A 251 1.57 7.77 38.85
N GLY A 252 1.05 6.73 39.51
CA GLY A 252 -0.33 6.25 39.33
C GLY A 252 -0.60 5.65 37.94
N VAL A 253 0.44 5.16 37.26
CA VAL A 253 0.29 4.42 36.00
C VAL A 253 0.09 2.95 36.37
N LEU A 254 -1.11 2.41 36.23
CA LEU A 254 -1.48 1.03 36.62
C LEU A 254 -2.18 0.30 35.48
#